data_AF-A0A1H3L543-F1
#
_entry.id   AF-A0A1H3L543-F1
#
_cell.length_a   1.000
_cell.length_b   1.000
_cell.length_c   1.000
_cell.angle_alpha   90.00
_cell.angle_beta   90.00
_cell.angle_gamma   90.00
#
_symmetry.space_group_name_H-M   'P 1'
#
loop_
_entity.id
_entity.type
_entity.pdbx_description
1 polymer ?
#
loop_
_entity_poly.entity_id
_entity_poly.type
_entity_poly.pdbx_seq_one_letter_code
_entity_poly.pdbx_strand_id
1 'polypeptide(L)' 'MRKLCRILLVDDDETTNFLNAHLLQSPGVTDHVLVARNGQQALSLLAQHCPTPPAATARCWCCSISACP' A
#
# COMPACT_ATOMS: atom_id res chain seq x y z
N MET A 1 14.74 8.77 9.45
CA MET A 1 14.23 7.62 8.67
C MET A 1 13.59 8.14 7.39
N ARG A 2 13.64 7.38 6.29
CA ARG A 2 12.95 7.75 5.05
C ARG A 2 11.50 7.27 5.14
N LYS A 3 10.53 8.16 4.95
CA LYS A 3 9.12 7.78 4.91
C LYS A 3 8.86 6.76 3.80
N LEU A 4 7.99 5.80 4.08
CA LEU A 4 7.43 4.90 3.08
C LEU A 4 6.38 5.66 2.27
N CYS A 5 6.32 5.40 0.97
CA CYS A 5 5.37 6.09 0.09
C CYS A 5 3.93 5.66 0.36
N ARG A 6 3.71 4.37 0.63
CA ARG A 6 2.39 3.79 0.88
C ARG A 6 2.51 2.44 1.57
N ILE A 7 1.54 2.12 2.41
CA ILE A 7 1.40 0.80 3.04
C ILE A 7 0.01 0.26 2.72
N LEU A 8 -0.10 -1.03 2.41
CA LEU A 8 -1.36 -1.75 2.26
C LEU A 8 -1.49 -2.73 3.43
N LEU A 9 -2.52 -2.54 4.25
CA LEU A 9 -2.91 -3.47 5.31
C LEU A 9 -3.93 -4.45 4.76
N VAL A 10 -3.72 -5.74 5.03
CA VAL A 10 -4.64 -6.81 4.64
C VAL A 10 -4.94 -7.65 5.87
N ASP A 11 -6.11 -7.45 6.43
CA ASP A 11 -6.59 -8.13 7.62
C ASP A 11 -8.12 -8.10 7.60
N ASP A 12 -8.81 -9.18 7.96
CA ASP A 12 -10.26 -9.26 7.91
C ASP A 12 -10.97 -8.52 9.07
N ASP A 13 -10.25 -8.23 10.14
CA ASP A 13 -10.75 -7.51 11.31
C ASP A 13 -10.59 -5.98 11.18
N GLU A 14 -11.68 -5.25 11.41
CA GLU A 14 -11.69 -3.78 11.29
C GLU A 14 -10.97 -3.10 12.44
N THR A 15 -11.03 -3.67 13.64
CA THR A 15 -10.40 -3.09 14.84
C THR A 15 -8.88 -3.10 14.70
N THR A 16 -8.34 -4.23 14.28
CA THR A 16 -6.92 -4.44 14.02
C THR A 16 -6.43 -3.50 12.92
N ASN A 17 -7.19 -3.35 11.84
CA ASN A 17 -6.88 -2.41 10.78
C ASN A 17 -6.88 -0.94 11.26
N PHE A 18 -7.85 -0.54 12.09
CA PHE A 18 -7.92 0.81 12.63
C PHE A 18 -6.70 1.15 13.49
N LEU A 19 -6.34 0.26 14.42
CA LEU A 19 -5.18 0.44 15.29
C LEU A 19 -3.88 0.49 14.48
N ASN A 20 -3.70 -0.44 13.54
CA ASN A 20 -2.51 -0.48 12.70
C ASN A 20 -2.39 0.73 11.79
N ALA A 21 -3.49 1.19 11.18
CA ALA A 21 -3.49 2.39 10.36
C ALA A 21 -3.09 3.62 11.17
N HIS A 22 -3.63 3.78 12.38
CA HIS A 22 -3.28 4.89 13.25
C HIS A 22 -1.79 4.90 13.62
N LEU A 23 -1.23 3.74 13.97
CA LEU A 23 0.20 3.61 14.27
C LEU A 23 1.08 3.93 13.05
N LEU A 24 0.70 3.47 11.87
CA LEU A 24 1.46 3.66 10.64
C LEU A 24 1.35 5.07 10.06
N GLN A 25 0.29 5.80 10.37
CA GLN A 25 0.13 7.22 10.05
C GLN A 25 0.91 8.15 11.00
N SER A 26 1.72 7.59 11.90
CA SER A 26 2.58 8.36 12.78
C SER A 26 3.58 9.22 11.99
N PRO A 27 3.91 10.44 12.46
CA PRO A 27 4.87 11.33 11.82
C PRO A 27 6.22 10.63 11.60
N GLY A 28 6.57 10.38 10.34
CA GLY A 28 7.84 9.78 9.94
C GLY A 28 7.77 8.36 9.38
N VAL A 29 6.59 7.73 9.37
CA VAL A 29 6.39 6.38 8.81
C VAL A 29 5.81 6.44 7.40
N THR A 30 4.53 6.78 7.23
CA THR A 30 3.88 6.99 5.93
C THR A 30 2.71 7.94 6.10
N ASP A 31 2.40 8.72 5.07
CA ASP A 31 1.19 9.56 5.04
C ASP A 31 0.03 8.84 4.31
N HIS A 32 0.30 7.68 3.71
CA HIS A 32 -0.67 6.90 2.93
C HIS A 32 -0.75 5.46 3.42
N VAL A 33 -1.93 5.09 3.93
CA VAL A 33 -2.28 3.72 4.32
C VAL A 33 -3.55 3.31 3.58
N LEU A 34 -3.50 2.18 2.90
CA LEU A 34 -4.65 1.52 2.30
C LEU A 34 -5.04 0.32 3.17
N VAL A 35 -6.33 0.03 3.24
CA VAL A 35 -6.87 -1.10 4.02
C VAL A 35 -7.69 -2.01 3.11
N ALA A 36 -7.42 -3.31 3.18
CA ALA A 36 -8.19 -4.36 2.55
C ALA A 36 -8.64 -5.39 3.58
N ARG A 37 -9.92 -5.76 3.54
CA ARG A 37 -10.54 -6.75 4.43
C ARG A 37 -10.38 -8.19 3.97
N ASN A 38 -9.81 -8.40 2.79
CA ASN A 38 -9.57 -9.72 2.22
C ASN A 38 -8.58 -9.62 1.04
N GLY A 39 -8.17 -10.79 0.55
CA GLY A 39 -7.24 -10.89 -0.59
C GLY A 39 -7.79 -10.30 -1.90
N GLN A 40 -9.09 -10.43 -2.18
CA GLN A 40 -9.66 -9.90 -3.42
C GLN A 40 -9.64 -8.36 -3.45
N GLN A 41 -9.98 -7.73 -2.33
CA GLN A 41 -9.89 -6.29 -2.17
C GLN A 41 -8.43 -5.82 -2.23
N ALA A 42 -7.50 -6.57 -1.61
CA ALA A 42 -6.08 -6.26 -1.66
C ALA A 42 -5.55 -6.30 -3.10
N LEU A 43 -5.87 -7.33 -3.87
CA LEU A 43 -5.48 -7.46 -5.27
C LEU A 43 -6.10 -6.35 -6.13
N SER A 44 -7.36 -5.99 -5.86
CA SER A 44 -8.03 -4.89 -6.56
C SER A 44 -7.34 -3.55 -6.30
N LEU A 45 -6.96 -3.28 -5.04
CA LEU A 45 -6.19 -2.09 -4.68
C LEU A 45 -4.79 -2.10 -5.29
N LEU A 46 -4.13 -3.26 -5.37
CA LEU A 46 -2.83 -3.37 -6.03
C LEU A 46 -2.94 -3.06 -7.52
N ALA A 47 -3.95 -3.61 -8.22
CA ALA A 47 -4.17 -3.34 -9.64
C ALA A 47 -4.49 -1.87 -9.94
N GLN A 48 -5.21 -1.18 -9.05
CA GLN A 48 -5.52 0.24 -9.18
C GLN A 48 -4.29 1.13 -9.02
N HIS A 49 -3.37 0.76 -8.13
CA HIS A 49 -2.23 1.61 -7.74
C HIS A 49 -0.90 1.19 -8.38
N CYS A 50 -0.83 -0.01 -8.94
CA CYS A 50 0.27 -0.52 -9.71
C CYS A 50 -0.28 -1.00 -11.05
N PRO A 51 -0.42 -0.10 -12.05
CA PRO A 51 -0.82 -0.53 -13.37
C PRO A 51 0.27 -1.44 -13.94
N THR A 52 -0.02 -2.74 -13.95
CA THR A 52 0.85 -3.77 -14.54
C THR A 52 1.13 -3.41 -16.00
N PRO A 53 2.39 -3.19 -16.42
CA PRO A 53 2.71 -3.18 -17.84
C PRO A 53 2.44 -4.59 -18.41
N PRO A 54 1.85 -4.71 -19.61
CA PRO A 54 1.57 -6.01 -20.21
C PRO A 54 2.90 -6.75 -20.46
N ALA A 55 2.96 -7.99 -19.97
CA ALA A 55 4.00 -8.99 -20.17
C ALA A 55 5.32 -8.84 -19.37
N ALA A 56 5.44 -9.71 -18.36
CA ALA A 56 6.60 -10.59 -18.14
C ALA A 56 8.02 -9.99 -18.06
N THR A 57 8.19 -8.75 -17.60
CA THR A 57 9.42 -8.36 -16.89
C THR A 57 9.10 -8.05 -15.46
N ALA A 58 9.45 -8.97 -14.57
CA ALA A 58 9.45 -8.83 -13.13
C ALA A 58 10.37 -7.67 -12.71
N ARG A 59 9.83 -6.46 -12.81
CA ARG A 59 10.26 -5.30 -12.05
C ARG A 59 8.98 -4.66 -11.53
N CYS A 60 8.54 -5.13 -10.38
CA CYS A 60 7.86 -4.23 -9.45
C CYS A 60 8.93 -3.26 -8.92
N TRP A 61 9.43 -2.39 -9.80
CA TRP A 61 10.06 -1.16 -9.40
C TRP A 61 8.91 -0.36 -8.80
N CYS A 62 8.93 -0.15 -7.48
CA CYS A 62 8.38 1.05 -6.87
C CYS A 62 8.60 2.21 -7.87
N CYS A 63 7.56 2.58 -8.64
CA CYS A 63 7.71 3.31 -9.90
C CYS A 63 8.54 4.56 -9.61
N SER A 64 9.78 4.59 -10.12
CA SER A 64 10.85 5.57 -9.89
C SER A 64 10.54 6.65 -8.85
N ILE A 65 11.23 6.60 -7.69
CA ILE A 65 11.23 7.47 -6.47
C ILE A 65 10.81 8.97 -6.62
N SER A 66 10.72 9.52 -7.83
CA SER A 66 10.44 10.92 -8.13
C SER A 66 8.96 11.33 -8.25
N ALA A 67 7.97 10.42 -8.21
CA ALA A 67 6.57 10.82 -8.39
C ALA A 67 5.58 9.93 -7.62
N CYS A 68 5.61 10.00 -6.29
CA CYS A 68 4.46 9.62 -5.46
C CYS A 68 3.71 10.92 -5.09
N PRO A 69 2.50 11.17 -5.62
CA PRO A 69 1.57 12.10 -5.00
C PRO A 69 0.92 11.50 -3.74
#